data_AF-A0A8M1KM49-F1
#
_entry.id   AF-A0A8M1KM49-F1
#
_cell.length_a   1.000
_cell.length_b   1.000
_cell.length_c   1.000
_cell.angle_alpha   90.00
_cell.angle_beta   90.00
_cell.angle_gamma   90.00
#
_symmetry.space_group_name_H-M   'P 1'
#
loop_
_entity.id
_entity.type
_entity.pdbx_description
1 polymer ?
#
loop_
_entity_poly.entity_id
_entity_poly.type
_entity_poly.pdbx_seq_one_letter_code
_entity_poly.pdbx_strand_id
1 'polypeptide(L)'
;MAYQDMGDLQSQVDEIEALSSIYGDEWCVIDEASRIFCIKISDSSDHPKWTACLQTILPPDYPSRAPPLYQINAGWLRGPERMELSNSLEEIYLENAGESILYLWVEKIREFLVEKSQSSDLVEESELRKTMVTEEEDVADEGDLLDYSVLKNTEQAHLFVDQLGDEELPEIKHGEPITERRSTFQSHLALVVSPKQVCETPQSSAITSHLAVASTG
;
A
#
# COMPACT_ATOMS: atom_id res chain seq x y z
N MET A 1 27.43 0.24 -28.31
CA MET A 1 27.05 1.11 -27.19
C MET A 1 26.02 2.14 -27.65
N ALA A 2 26.33 3.14 -28.48
CA ALA A 2 25.32 4.14 -28.93
C ALA A 2 24.06 3.57 -29.64
N TYR A 3 24.14 2.39 -30.27
CA TYR A 3 23.00 1.77 -30.94
C TYR A 3 21.93 1.16 -30.01
N GLN A 4 22.25 0.86 -28.74
CA GLN A 4 21.26 0.33 -27.80
C GLN A 4 20.48 1.46 -27.12
N ASP A 5 21.19 2.51 -26.69
CA ASP A 5 20.62 3.76 -26.16
C ASP A 5 19.54 4.38 -27.09
N MET A 6 19.79 4.42 -28.41
CA MET A 6 18.77 4.85 -29.39
C MET A 6 17.58 3.88 -29.53
N GLY A 7 17.78 2.58 -29.32
CA GLY A 7 16.71 1.58 -29.38
C GLY A 7 15.80 1.67 -28.16
N ASP A 8 16.40 1.72 -26.97
CA ASP A 8 15.70 1.90 -25.70
C ASP A 8 14.90 3.21 -25.69
N LEU A 9 15.50 4.33 -26.11
CA LEU A 9 14.81 5.62 -26.19
C LEU A 9 13.62 5.60 -27.16
N GLN A 10 13.71 4.91 -28.30
CA GLN A 10 12.59 4.80 -29.24
C GLN A 10 11.46 3.94 -28.64
N SER A 11 11.79 2.78 -28.06
CA SER A 11 10.81 1.91 -27.39
C SER A 11 10.07 2.65 -26.26
N GLN A 12 10.77 3.45 -25.46
CA GLN A 12 10.15 4.32 -24.46
C GLN A 12 9.15 5.32 -25.08
N VAL A 13 9.53 5.99 -26.16
CA VAL A 13 8.66 6.98 -26.82
C VAL A 13 7.41 6.31 -27.39
N ASP A 14 7.57 5.18 -28.07
CA ASP A 14 6.47 4.42 -28.67
C ASP A 14 5.51 3.88 -27.59
N GLU A 15 6.05 3.37 -26.47
CA GLU A 15 5.26 2.90 -25.32
C GLU A 15 4.48 4.03 -24.64
N ILE A 16 5.12 5.18 -24.39
CA ILE A 16 4.43 6.33 -23.77
C ILE A 16 3.38 6.93 -24.71
N GLU A 17 3.63 7.01 -26.02
CA GLU A 17 2.63 7.46 -27.00
C GLU A 17 1.41 6.51 -26.97
N ALA A 18 1.64 5.19 -27.03
CA ALA A 18 0.59 4.19 -26.95
C ALA A 18 -0.24 4.30 -25.66
N LEU A 19 0.41 4.37 -24.48
CA LEU A 19 -0.27 4.50 -23.19
C LEU A 19 -1.09 5.78 -23.09
N SER A 20 -0.54 6.91 -23.56
CA SER A 20 -1.27 8.19 -23.60
C SER A 20 -2.50 8.14 -24.50
N SER A 21 -2.45 7.39 -25.61
CA SER A 21 -3.59 7.20 -26.51
C SER A 21 -4.61 6.17 -26.00
N ILE A 22 -4.21 5.22 -25.16
CA ILE A 22 -5.12 4.21 -24.58
C ILE A 22 -5.87 4.80 -23.39
N TYR A 23 -5.15 5.45 -22.47
CA TYR A 23 -5.70 5.89 -21.17
C TYR A 23 -6.10 7.38 -21.14
N GLY A 24 -5.65 8.19 -22.10
CA GLY A 24 -6.10 9.58 -22.27
C GLY A 24 -5.96 10.40 -20.99
N ASP A 25 -7.10 10.85 -20.46
CA ASP A 25 -7.19 11.68 -19.24
C ASP A 25 -6.73 10.97 -17.95
N GLU A 26 -6.63 9.63 -17.94
CA GLU A 26 -6.08 8.88 -16.80
C GLU A 26 -4.54 8.90 -16.75
N TRP A 27 -3.89 9.23 -17.88
CA TRP A 27 -2.42 9.28 -18.03
C TRP A 27 -1.89 10.71 -17.86
N CYS A 28 -0.95 10.89 -16.93
CA CYS A 28 -0.33 12.15 -16.58
C CYS A 28 1.19 12.12 -16.81
N VAL A 29 1.70 13.04 -17.64
CA VAL A 29 3.14 13.33 -17.71
C VAL A 29 3.49 14.30 -16.58
N ILE A 30 4.34 13.89 -15.64
CA ILE A 30 4.78 14.75 -14.52
C ILE A 30 6.00 15.58 -14.94
N ASP A 31 7.00 14.92 -15.52
CA ASP A 31 8.22 15.56 -16.02
C ASP A 31 8.75 14.76 -17.21
N GLU A 32 8.63 15.32 -18.41
CA GLU A 32 9.08 14.68 -19.66
C GLU A 32 10.60 14.53 -19.73
N ALA A 33 11.35 15.49 -19.18
CA ALA A 33 12.81 15.52 -19.21
C ALA A 33 13.42 14.54 -18.20
N SER A 34 12.80 14.38 -17.04
CA SER A 34 13.16 13.36 -16.04
C SER A 34 12.46 12.01 -16.27
N ARG A 35 11.70 11.86 -17.36
CA ARG A 35 10.93 10.65 -17.72
C ARG A 35 10.02 10.14 -16.58
N ILE A 36 9.35 11.07 -15.88
CA ILE A 36 8.42 10.78 -14.80
C ILE A 36 6.98 10.83 -15.31
N PHE A 37 6.28 9.70 -15.16
CA PHE A 37 4.91 9.50 -15.60
C PHE A 37 4.05 9.00 -14.44
N CYS A 38 2.75 9.19 -14.54
CA CYS A 38 1.79 8.70 -13.57
C CYS A 38 0.50 8.31 -14.27
N ILE A 39 -0.08 7.18 -13.88
CA ILE A 39 -1.40 6.75 -14.33
C ILE A 39 -2.29 6.48 -13.12
N LYS A 40 -3.51 7.01 -13.18
CA LYS A 40 -4.57 6.67 -12.24
C LYS A 40 -5.28 5.41 -12.74
N ILE A 41 -5.42 4.42 -11.88
CA ILE A 41 -6.05 3.13 -12.18
C ILE A 41 -7.19 2.96 -11.18
N SER A 42 -8.41 2.76 -11.69
CA SER A 42 -9.60 2.47 -10.89
C SER A 42 -10.28 1.19 -11.35
N ASP A 43 -11.07 0.61 -10.44
CA ASP A 43 -12.02 -0.46 -10.76
C ASP A 43 -13.02 0.01 -11.83
N SER A 44 -13.43 -0.89 -12.73
CA SER A 44 -14.27 -0.62 -13.91
C SER A 44 -15.77 -0.47 -13.56
N SER A 45 -16.08 -0.10 -12.33
CA SER A 45 -17.44 0.13 -11.82
C SER A 45 -17.86 1.59 -12.04
N ASP A 46 -19.17 1.84 -12.22
CA ASP A 46 -19.75 3.20 -12.27
C ASP A 46 -19.36 4.05 -11.04
N HIS A 47 -19.09 3.39 -9.90
CA HIS A 47 -18.56 3.99 -8.68
C HIS A 47 -17.31 3.21 -8.23
N PRO A 48 -16.09 3.63 -8.61
CA PRO A 48 -14.87 2.89 -8.29
C PRO A 48 -14.59 2.91 -6.78
N LYS A 49 -14.85 1.77 -6.12
CA LYS A 49 -14.59 1.54 -4.69
C LYS A 49 -13.10 1.63 -4.36
N TRP A 50 -12.25 1.17 -5.29
CA TRP A 50 -10.79 1.19 -5.18
C TRP A 50 -10.17 2.01 -6.31
N THR A 51 -9.06 2.68 -5.98
CA THR A 51 -8.25 3.47 -6.92
C THR A 51 -6.80 3.46 -6.44
N ALA A 52 -5.87 3.25 -7.36
CA ALA A 52 -4.43 3.34 -7.14
C ALA A 52 -3.83 4.28 -8.19
N CYS A 53 -2.77 5.01 -7.84
CA CYS A 53 -1.97 5.73 -8.82
C CYS A 53 -0.60 5.05 -8.93
N LEU A 54 -0.25 4.58 -10.12
CA LEU A 54 1.09 4.07 -10.45
C LEU A 54 1.91 5.23 -10.99
N GLN A 55 2.93 5.66 -10.25
CA GLN A 55 3.95 6.59 -10.74
C GLN A 55 5.16 5.78 -11.20
N THR A 56 5.71 6.09 -12.37
CA THR A 56 6.93 5.47 -12.91
C THR A 56 7.98 6.50 -13.31
N ILE A 57 9.24 6.08 -13.27
CA ILE A 57 10.40 6.82 -13.77
C ILE A 57 11.16 5.88 -14.69
N LEU A 58 11.34 6.25 -15.96
CA LEU A 58 12.04 5.40 -16.93
C LEU A 58 13.53 5.74 -16.93
N PRO A 59 14.43 4.82 -16.51
CA PRO A 59 15.87 5.02 -16.66
C PRO A 59 16.28 4.94 -18.14
N PRO A 60 17.44 5.48 -18.55
CA PRO A 60 17.91 5.40 -19.93
C PRO A 60 18.18 3.96 -20.41
N ASP A 61 18.40 3.02 -19.47
CA ASP A 61 18.64 1.59 -19.71
C ASP A 61 17.34 0.75 -19.82
N TYR A 62 16.14 1.37 -19.77
CA TYR A 62 14.84 0.69 -19.95
C TYR A 62 14.38 0.76 -21.41
N PRO A 63 13.84 -0.33 -22.03
CA PRO A 63 13.56 -1.63 -21.44
C PRO A 63 14.71 -2.65 -21.40
N SER A 64 15.79 -2.47 -22.17
CA SER A 64 16.78 -3.55 -22.42
C SER A 64 17.52 -4.07 -21.19
N ARG A 65 17.80 -3.24 -20.18
CA ARG A 65 18.83 -3.52 -19.14
C ARG A 65 18.47 -3.12 -17.72
N ALA A 66 17.41 -2.36 -17.51
CA ALA A 66 16.92 -1.95 -16.20
C ALA A 66 15.38 -1.88 -16.20
N PRO A 67 14.69 -2.21 -15.09
CA PRO A 67 13.25 -2.01 -14.96
C PRO A 67 12.90 -0.52 -14.82
N PRO A 68 11.63 -0.12 -15.05
CA PRO A 68 11.13 1.17 -14.59
C PRO A 68 11.21 1.25 -13.06
N LEU A 69 11.58 2.40 -12.51
CA LEU A 69 11.39 2.66 -11.09
C LEU A 69 9.92 3.00 -10.87
N TYR A 70 9.27 2.41 -9.86
CA TYR A 70 7.84 2.61 -9.63
C TYR A 70 7.49 2.95 -8.19
N GLN A 71 6.36 3.64 -8.02
CA GLN A 71 5.73 3.91 -6.74
C GLN A 71 4.20 3.80 -6.88
N ILE A 72 3.60 2.92 -6.08
CA ILE A 72 2.14 2.79 -6.00
C ILE A 72 1.62 3.66 -4.86
N ASN A 73 0.76 4.61 -5.20
CA ASN A 73 0.09 5.50 -4.26
C ASN A 73 -1.39 5.09 -4.11
N ALA A 74 -1.68 4.37 -3.03
CA ALA A 74 -3.03 3.93 -2.67
C ALA A 74 -3.16 3.90 -1.13
N GLY A 75 -4.09 4.66 -0.56
CA GLY A 75 -4.21 4.80 0.91
C GLY A 75 -4.70 3.53 1.64
N TRP A 76 -5.38 2.66 0.90
CA TRP A 76 -5.92 1.37 1.33
C TRP A 76 -4.88 0.23 1.23
N LEU A 77 -3.95 0.28 0.27
CA LEU A 77 -2.98 -0.78 -0.01
C LEU A 77 -1.93 -0.88 1.09
N ARG A 78 -2.04 -1.88 1.98
CA ARG A 78 -1.18 -2.04 3.17
C ARG A 78 -0.78 -3.49 3.41
N GLY A 79 0.35 -3.67 4.09
CA GLY A 79 0.80 -4.97 4.58
C GLY A 79 0.93 -6.03 3.47
N PRO A 80 0.23 -7.18 3.57
CA PRO A 80 0.38 -8.29 2.62
C PRO A 80 -0.05 -7.92 1.20
N GLU A 81 -1.15 -7.18 1.03
CA GLU A 81 -1.69 -6.78 -0.28
C GLU A 81 -0.68 -5.96 -1.09
N ARG A 82 0.08 -5.09 -0.41
CA ARG A 82 1.15 -4.32 -1.04
C ARG A 82 2.30 -5.20 -1.48
N MET A 83 2.65 -6.21 -0.69
CA MET A 83 3.74 -7.14 -0.97
C MET A 83 3.39 -8.07 -2.14
N GLU A 84 2.17 -8.59 -2.16
CA GLU A 84 1.62 -9.39 -3.24
C GLU A 84 1.65 -8.63 -4.57
N LEU A 85 1.10 -7.41 -4.61
CA LEU A 85 1.13 -6.58 -5.82
C LEU A 85 2.56 -6.23 -6.25
N SER A 86 3.46 -5.90 -5.30
CA SER A 86 4.88 -5.66 -5.58
C SER A 86 5.55 -6.87 -6.24
N ASN A 87 5.33 -8.06 -5.69
CA ASN A 87 5.88 -9.31 -6.21
C ASN A 87 5.37 -9.60 -7.63
N SER A 88 4.08 -9.40 -7.91
CA SER A 88 3.53 -9.59 -9.26
C SER A 88 4.11 -8.61 -10.29
N LEU A 89 4.39 -7.35 -9.91
CA LEU A 89 5.03 -6.40 -10.83
C LEU A 89 6.50 -6.77 -11.12
N GLU A 90 7.21 -7.29 -10.12
CA GLU A 90 8.58 -7.80 -10.27
C GLU A 90 8.62 -9.08 -11.11
N GLU A 91 7.66 -9.99 -10.93
CA GLU A 91 7.50 -11.20 -11.75
C GLU A 91 7.26 -10.86 -13.24
N ILE A 92 6.34 -9.93 -13.53
CA ILE A 92 6.11 -9.42 -14.90
C ILE A 92 7.40 -8.88 -15.54
N TYR A 93 8.23 -8.15 -14.78
CA TYR A 93 9.52 -7.67 -15.31
C TYR A 93 10.50 -8.82 -15.60
N LEU A 94 10.57 -9.84 -14.75
CA LEU A 94 11.45 -10.99 -14.95
C LEU A 94 11.04 -11.85 -16.15
N GLU A 95 9.73 -12.00 -16.39
CA GLU A 95 9.20 -12.73 -17.55
C GLU A 95 9.39 -11.98 -18.87
N ASN A 96 9.27 -10.64 -18.85
CA ASN A 96 9.28 -9.77 -20.03
C ASN A 96 10.54 -8.88 -20.09
N ALA A 97 11.68 -9.40 -19.60
CA ALA A 97 12.92 -8.65 -19.49
C ALA A 97 13.48 -8.25 -20.88
N GLY A 98 13.58 -6.95 -21.12
CA GLY A 98 13.95 -6.38 -22.43
C GLY A 98 12.77 -5.86 -23.25
N GLU A 99 11.53 -6.01 -22.77
CA GLU A 99 10.31 -5.54 -23.43
C GLU A 99 9.62 -4.39 -22.67
N SER A 100 8.68 -3.74 -23.34
CA SER A 100 7.79 -2.73 -22.76
C SER A 100 6.74 -3.39 -21.87
N ILE A 101 6.63 -2.94 -20.61
CA ILE A 101 5.87 -3.63 -19.55
C ILE A 101 4.89 -2.72 -18.79
N LEU A 102 4.87 -1.42 -19.08
CA LEU A 102 4.02 -0.48 -18.33
C LEU A 102 2.54 -0.81 -18.52
N TYR A 103 2.13 -1.22 -19.72
CA TYR A 103 0.77 -1.71 -19.99
C TYR A 103 0.44 -2.96 -19.15
N LEU A 104 1.35 -3.94 -19.09
CA LEU A 104 1.18 -5.17 -18.30
C LEU A 104 1.03 -4.85 -16.81
N TRP A 105 1.84 -3.92 -16.29
CA TRP A 105 1.73 -3.43 -14.92
C TRP A 105 0.39 -2.74 -14.64
N VAL A 106 -0.09 -1.89 -15.55
CA VAL A 106 -1.39 -1.22 -15.40
C VAL A 106 -2.52 -2.23 -15.35
N GLU A 107 -2.54 -3.18 -16.28
CA GLU A 107 -3.60 -4.19 -16.33
C GLU A 107 -3.51 -5.19 -15.16
N LYS A 108 -2.31 -5.52 -14.66
CA LYS A 108 -2.18 -6.34 -13.44
C LYS A 108 -2.70 -5.61 -12.19
N ILE A 109 -2.44 -4.31 -12.08
CA ILE A 109 -3.02 -3.49 -11.00
C ILE A 109 -4.55 -3.42 -11.17
N ARG A 110 -5.07 -3.25 -12.38
CA ARG A 110 -6.52 -3.24 -12.66
C ARG A 110 -7.18 -4.55 -12.25
N GLU A 111 -6.60 -5.70 -12.62
CA GLU A 111 -7.07 -7.03 -12.20
C GLU A 111 -7.13 -7.14 -10.67
N PHE A 112 -6.05 -6.75 -9.98
CA PHE A 112 -5.99 -6.76 -8.52
C PHE A 112 -7.06 -5.86 -7.86
N LEU A 113 -7.38 -4.70 -8.44
CA LEU A 113 -8.45 -3.82 -7.96
C LEU A 113 -9.85 -4.47 -8.09
N VAL A 114 -10.09 -5.21 -9.18
CA VAL A 114 -11.36 -5.92 -9.45
C VAL A 114 -11.53 -7.13 -8.53
N GLU A 115 -10.48 -7.92 -8.32
CA GLU A 115 -10.50 -9.03 -7.34
C GLU A 115 -10.77 -8.51 -5.92
N LYS A 116 -10.24 -7.31 -5.60
CA LYS A 116 -10.43 -6.67 -4.30
C LYS A 116 -11.83 -6.12 -4.06
N SER A 117 -12.53 -5.61 -5.08
CA SER A 117 -13.94 -5.21 -4.93
C SER A 117 -14.84 -6.43 -4.75
N GLN A 118 -14.70 -7.45 -5.61
CA GLN A 118 -15.45 -8.71 -5.49
C GLN A 118 -15.30 -9.36 -4.10
N SER A 119 -14.07 -9.39 -3.57
CA SER A 119 -13.79 -9.93 -2.22
C SER A 119 -14.41 -9.11 -1.09
N SER A 120 -14.59 -7.79 -1.27
CA SER A 120 -15.22 -6.91 -0.28
C SER A 120 -16.74 -7.09 -0.26
N ASP A 121 -17.36 -7.20 -1.43
CA ASP A 121 -18.81 -7.17 -1.58
C ASP A 121 -19.46 -8.48 -1.08
N LEU A 122 -18.78 -9.62 -1.23
CA LEU A 122 -19.20 -10.91 -0.66
C LEU A 122 -19.28 -10.91 0.88
N VAL A 123 -18.48 -10.08 1.56
CA VAL A 123 -18.52 -9.95 3.03
C VAL A 123 -19.71 -9.09 3.45
N GLU A 124 -19.95 -7.98 2.73
CA GLU A 124 -21.07 -7.06 2.99
C GLU A 124 -22.44 -7.74 2.77
N GLU A 125 -22.60 -8.55 1.72
CA GLU A 125 -23.87 -9.28 1.47
C GLU A 125 -24.11 -10.43 2.48
N SER A 126 -23.04 -11.07 2.95
CA SER A 126 -23.11 -12.14 3.97
C SER A 126 -23.60 -11.61 5.32
N GLU A 127 -23.14 -10.44 5.76
CA GLU A 127 -23.59 -9.82 7.01
C GLU A 127 -25.05 -9.37 6.95
N LEU A 128 -25.48 -8.75 5.83
CA LEU A 128 -26.86 -8.29 5.63
C LEU A 128 -27.87 -9.45 5.67
N ARG A 129 -27.50 -10.62 5.13
CA ARG A 129 -28.38 -11.80 5.13
C ARG A 129 -28.57 -12.41 6.52
N LYS A 130 -27.63 -12.17 7.45
CA LYS A 130 -27.69 -12.71 8.82
C LYS A 130 -28.66 -11.95 9.73
N THR A 131 -29.09 -10.74 9.36
CA THR A 131 -29.97 -9.90 10.19
C THR A 131 -31.47 -10.04 9.89
N MET A 132 -31.88 -10.83 8.89
CA MET A 132 -33.29 -10.99 8.48
C MET A 132 -33.92 -12.35 8.84
N VAL A 133 -33.47 -12.98 9.93
CA VAL A 133 -34.12 -14.18 10.49
C VAL A 133 -34.38 -14.00 11.99
N THR A 134 -35.25 -13.04 12.29
CA THR A 134 -36.01 -12.98 13.55
C THR A 134 -37.46 -12.68 13.21
N GLU A 135 -38.36 -13.47 13.80
CA GLU A 135 -39.84 -13.50 13.69
C GLU A 135 -40.34 -14.44 12.57
N GLU A 136 -41.02 -15.57 12.80
CA GLU A 136 -41.44 -16.33 14.01
C GLU A 136 -41.01 -17.83 13.82
N GLU A 137 -41.22 -18.85 14.67
CA GLU A 137 -42.10 -19.11 15.82
C GLU A 137 -41.34 -19.93 16.91
N ASP A 138 -41.93 -21.01 17.49
CA ASP A 138 -41.41 -21.82 18.62
C ASP A 138 -41.55 -23.33 18.32
N VAL A 139 -40.51 -24.16 18.53
CA VAL A 139 -40.49 -25.42 19.33
C VAL A 139 -39.20 -26.26 19.19
N ALA A 140 -38.60 -26.56 20.36
CA ALA A 140 -37.88 -27.77 20.79
C ALA A 140 -37.18 -28.76 19.80
N ASP A 141 -35.88 -28.96 20.09
CA ASP A 141 -35.18 -30.25 20.33
C ASP A 141 -34.25 -30.90 19.26
N GLU A 142 -33.09 -31.37 19.76
CA GLU A 142 -32.01 -32.22 19.19
C GLU A 142 -31.42 -31.95 17.77
N GLY A 143 -30.09 -31.74 17.67
CA GLY A 143 -29.43 -31.73 16.35
C GLY A 143 -27.98 -31.21 16.18
N ASP A 144 -27.01 -31.74 16.93
CA ASP A 144 -25.59 -31.95 16.52
C ASP A 144 -24.52 -30.79 16.50
N LEU A 145 -23.47 -30.99 17.34
CA LEU A 145 -22.03 -30.69 17.15
C LEU A 145 -21.54 -29.22 16.88
N LEU A 146 -20.53 -28.62 17.56
CA LEU A 146 -19.64 -28.99 18.70
C LEU A 146 -19.22 -27.74 19.50
N ASP A 147 -19.10 -27.88 20.83
CA ASP A 147 -18.20 -27.08 21.68
C ASP A 147 -16.86 -27.82 21.86
N TYR A 148 -15.74 -27.08 21.87
CA TYR A 148 -14.51 -27.59 22.47
C TYR A 148 -13.58 -26.46 22.96
N SER A 149 -13.94 -25.87 24.10
CA SER A 149 -12.91 -25.36 25.02
C SER A 149 -12.46 -26.45 26.00
N VAL A 150 -11.20 -26.39 26.45
CA VAL A 150 -10.55 -27.24 27.48
C VAL A 150 -10.03 -28.62 27.00
N LEU A 151 -8.72 -28.68 26.68
CA LEU A 151 -7.75 -29.34 27.58
C LEU A 151 -6.29 -28.91 27.31
N LYS A 152 -5.50 -28.86 28.38
CA LYS A 152 -4.08 -28.47 28.41
C LYS A 152 -3.14 -29.70 28.41
N ASN A 153 -1.87 -29.41 28.12
CA ASN A 153 -0.63 -30.11 28.54
C ASN A 153 -0.10 -31.32 27.72
N THR A 154 1.08 -31.09 27.14
CA THR A 154 2.33 -31.86 27.37
C THR A 154 3.46 -30.92 26.94
N GLU A 155 4.06 -30.14 27.85
CA GLU A 155 5.27 -30.52 28.60
C GLU A 155 6.49 -30.86 27.72
N GLN A 156 7.14 -29.84 27.16
CA GLN A 156 8.61 -29.75 27.06
C GLN A 156 9.08 -28.35 26.61
N ALA A 157 9.19 -27.43 27.58
CA ALA A 157 9.96 -26.19 27.45
C ALA A 157 10.32 -25.66 28.85
N HIS A 158 10.92 -26.52 29.68
CA HIS A 158 11.62 -26.05 30.86
C HIS A 158 12.92 -25.38 30.40
N LEU A 159 13.21 -24.20 30.94
CA LEU A 159 14.51 -23.72 31.45
C LEU A 159 14.81 -22.26 31.05
N PHE A 160 15.38 -21.55 32.03
CA PHE A 160 15.94 -20.19 31.99
C PHE A 160 14.90 -19.05 31.83
N VAL A 161 14.48 -18.35 32.89
CA VAL A 161 15.25 -17.61 33.93
C VAL A 161 15.98 -16.39 33.35
N ASP A 162 15.34 -15.24 33.57
CA ASP A 162 15.95 -13.99 34.05
C ASP A 162 17.33 -13.61 33.51
N GLN A 163 17.35 -12.68 32.55
CA GLN A 163 18.42 -11.69 32.45
C GLN A 163 17.82 -10.30 32.15
N LEU A 164 17.74 -9.50 33.21
CA LEU A 164 17.74 -8.04 33.12
C LEU A 164 18.93 -7.59 32.25
N GLY A 165 18.65 -6.88 31.16
CA GLY A 165 19.67 -6.27 30.30
C GLY A 165 19.19 -4.90 29.85
N ASP A 166 19.98 -3.86 30.11
CA ASP A 166 19.60 -2.45 30.00
C ASP A 166 18.82 -2.09 28.72
N GLU A 167 17.56 -1.69 28.94
CA GLU A 167 16.66 -1.15 27.93
C GLU A 167 17.01 0.32 27.67
N GLU A 168 18.03 0.59 26.85
CA GLU A 168 18.28 1.95 26.37
C GLU A 168 17.30 2.28 25.23
N LEU A 169 16.20 2.95 25.59
CA LEU A 169 15.26 3.53 24.64
C LEU A 169 16.02 4.45 23.66
N PRO A 170 15.79 4.34 22.34
CA PRO A 170 16.59 5.06 21.34
C PRO A 170 16.46 6.58 21.51
N GLU A 171 17.61 7.26 21.61
CA GLU A 171 17.70 8.70 21.82
C GLU A 171 16.92 9.50 20.75
N ILE A 172 15.82 10.13 21.17
CA ILE A 172 15.03 11.01 20.30
C ILE A 172 15.71 12.37 20.21
N LYS A 173 16.21 12.71 19.02
CA LYS A 173 16.82 14.00 18.72
C LYS A 173 15.76 14.96 18.21
N HIS A 174 15.50 15.97 19.03
CA HIS A 174 14.62 17.09 18.70
C HIS A 174 15.41 18.11 17.87
N GLY A 175 14.90 18.50 16.71
CA GLY A 175 15.41 19.63 15.95
C GLY A 175 15.07 20.97 16.64
N GLU A 176 15.72 22.04 16.21
CA GLU A 176 15.31 23.38 16.65
C GLU A 176 13.92 23.72 16.10
N PRO A 177 13.03 24.32 16.91
CA PRO A 177 11.70 24.69 16.46
C PRO A 177 11.77 25.87 15.48
N ILE A 178 11.33 25.66 14.24
CA ILE A 178 11.24 26.70 13.21
C ILE A 178 9.82 27.28 13.18
N THR A 179 9.67 28.59 13.06
CA THR A 179 8.36 29.25 12.96
C THR A 179 8.20 29.92 11.60
N GLU A 180 7.28 29.41 10.77
CA GLU A 180 6.85 30.03 9.53
C GLU A 180 5.38 30.46 9.63
N ARG A 181 5.08 31.73 9.28
CA ARG A 181 3.70 32.25 9.17
C ARG A 181 2.81 31.96 10.40
N ARG A 182 3.38 32.06 11.61
CA ARG A 182 2.77 31.73 12.93
C ARG A 182 2.57 30.23 13.21
N SER A 183 2.94 29.34 12.29
CA SER A 183 3.02 27.90 12.55
C SER A 183 4.43 27.55 13.03
N THR A 184 4.56 26.92 14.20
CA THR A 184 5.84 26.45 14.72
C THR A 184 5.94 24.94 14.51
N PHE A 185 6.98 24.50 13.83
CA PHE A 185 7.27 23.10 13.54
C PHE A 185 8.54 22.68 14.27
N GLN A 186 8.52 21.48 14.85
CA GLN A 186 9.70 20.83 15.41
C GLN A 186 9.81 19.42 14.82
N SER A 187 10.98 19.07 14.30
CA SER A 187 11.26 17.72 13.83
C SER A 187 11.71 16.84 14.99
N HIS A 188 11.24 15.59 15.02
CA HIS A 188 11.67 14.57 15.97
C HIS A 188 12.28 13.40 15.19
N LEU A 189 13.53 13.05 15.47
CA LEU A 189 14.25 11.97 14.79
C LEU A 189 14.74 10.95 15.82
N ALA A 190 14.44 9.68 15.62
CA ALA A 190 15.00 8.58 16.41
C ALA A 190 15.80 7.65 15.49
N LEU A 191 16.98 7.20 15.94
CA LEU A 191 17.79 6.23 15.21
C LEU A 191 17.30 4.82 15.51
N VAL A 192 16.61 4.21 14.55
CA VAL A 192 16.11 2.84 14.64
C VAL A 192 17.08 1.88 13.98
N VAL A 193 17.57 0.89 14.73
CA VAL A 193 18.55 -0.11 14.26
C VAL A 193 17.95 -1.52 14.09
N SER A 194 16.69 -1.72 14.49
CA SER A 194 15.96 -2.98 14.35
C SER A 194 14.47 -2.75 14.08
N PRO A 195 13.82 -3.51 13.17
CA PRO A 195 12.39 -3.36 12.87
C PRO A 195 11.46 -3.45 14.08
N LYS A 196 11.87 -4.16 15.15
CA LYS A 196 11.07 -4.28 16.39
C LYS A 196 10.90 -2.93 17.11
N GLN A 197 11.90 -2.05 17.07
CA GLN A 197 11.87 -0.77 17.78
C GLN A 197 10.85 0.22 17.20
N VAL A 198 10.35 0.02 15.98
CA VAL A 198 9.31 0.86 15.36
C VAL A 198 7.94 0.65 16.03
N CYS A 199 7.71 -0.51 16.64
CA CYS A 199 6.44 -0.83 17.29
C CYS A 199 6.30 -0.15 18.68
N GLU A 200 7.43 0.18 19.32
CA GLU A 200 7.48 0.57 20.73
C GLU A 200 7.77 2.07 20.94
N THR A 201 7.99 2.85 19.88
CA THR A 201 8.02 4.32 20.01
C THR A 201 6.64 4.82 20.44
N PRO A 202 6.48 5.40 21.65
CA PRO A 202 5.19 5.92 22.06
C PRO A 202 4.80 7.07 21.13
N GLN A 203 3.57 7.05 20.62
CA GLN A 203 2.94 8.19 19.92
C GLN A 203 2.61 9.30 20.94
N SER A 204 3.65 9.83 21.59
CA SER A 204 3.55 10.84 22.65
C SER A 204 3.38 12.23 22.05
N SER A 205 2.22 12.45 21.45
CA SER A 205 1.46 13.71 21.49
C SER A 205 0.29 13.60 20.52
N ALA A 206 -0.90 13.33 21.06
CA ALA A 206 -2.13 13.45 20.30
C ALA A 206 -2.23 14.88 19.73
N ILE A 207 -2.29 15.01 18.40
CA ILE A 207 -2.51 16.29 17.72
C ILE A 207 -3.93 16.76 18.04
N THR A 208 -4.09 17.43 19.17
CA THR A 208 -5.33 18.08 19.57
C THR A 208 -5.41 19.40 18.85
N SER A 209 -5.89 19.36 17.60
CA SER A 209 -6.20 20.51 16.77
C SER A 209 -7.41 21.27 17.30
N HIS A 210 -7.22 21.97 18.43
CA HIS A 210 -8.22 22.91 18.95
C HIS A 210 -8.26 24.17 18.08
N LEU A 211 -9.16 24.15 17.10
CA LEU A 211 -9.53 25.29 16.28
C LEU A 211 -10.17 26.38 17.16
N ALA A 212 -9.38 27.37 17.58
CA ALA A 212 -9.87 28.51 18.35
C ALA A 212 -10.45 29.59 17.42
N VAL A 213 -11.78 29.58 17.25
CA VAL A 213 -12.52 30.68 16.60
C VAL A 213 -12.88 31.75 17.65
N ALA A 214 -12.38 32.97 17.45
CA ALA A 214 -12.90 34.22 18.01
C ALA A 214 -12.54 35.32 16.99
N SER A 215 -13.44 35.82 16.15
CA SER A 215 -14.66 36.59 16.45
C SER A 215 -14.40 37.88 17.24
N THR A 216 -14.25 38.96 16.46
CA THR A 216 -14.73 40.33 16.72
C THR A 216 -14.52 40.98 18.10
N GLY A 217 -13.70 42.03 18.10
CA GLY A 217 -13.62 43.08 19.11
C GLY A 217 -12.89 44.29 18.55
#